data_AF-A0A936IJJ6-F1
#
_entry.id   AF-A0A936IJJ6-F1
#
_cell.length_a   1.000
_cell.length_b   1.000
_cell.length_c   1.000
_cell.angle_alpha   90.00
_cell.angle_beta   90.00
_cell.angle_gamma   90.00
#
_symmetry.space_group_name_H-M   'P 1'
#
loop_
_entity.id
_entity.type
_entity.pdbx_description
1 polymer ?
#
loop_
_entity_poly.entity_id
_entity_poly.type
_entity_poly.pdbx_seq_one_letter_code
_entity_poly.pdbx_strand_id
1 'polypeptide(L)'
;MTANIRTQFVCVLACAGILLHAVGSACATWSIVMTDTRTSEVAAGTVTCLNQFDLLALVPVVVVGKGAAACQASGDFDGQRRPVIFNGLIAGVDPQAMLAQVALIPGHASRQYGIADVQGRTITFTGPSCAPWAGGLTGRDGDVVYAIQGNILTGECVVANIEAAIRANPWDLPTRLMAGMRAARDAGGDGRCSCPASPPDCGCPPPSFNKSGHIGGVIVARLGDQDDEVCNAAGCAGGRYYLQLNVAYQPASRPDPVDQLMTRFALWRASLAGRPDAIRSLVSFSPAVYTPPDTVSSTMRIELRDWTNSPISVPVQSVVVMHAPDSPGLTQFGTPVQVEPGVFELPLTRPVSSGVDRLVVSVDAGGERPIVLMPLPRFPVHTVGDVNCDALVTLDDIDAFVTALTAPGDFATVFPACDPLSADCNGDGRVDFDDIDAFVARLIGA
;
A
#
# COMPACT_ATOMS: atom_id res chain seq x y z
N MET A 1 -29.40 3.11 85.97
CA MET A 1 -28.19 2.31 85.67
C MET A 1 -27.40 3.12 84.65
N THR A 2 -26.51 4.04 85.08
CA THR A 2 -25.05 3.84 85.18
C THR A 2 -24.49 3.17 83.91
N ALA A 3 -23.63 3.75 83.08
CA ALA A 3 -22.50 4.60 83.43
C ALA A 3 -22.09 5.58 82.31
N ASN A 4 -21.49 6.68 82.76
CA ASN A 4 -20.67 7.65 82.05
C ASN A 4 -19.18 7.23 82.15
N ILE A 5 -18.28 7.96 81.45
CA ILE A 5 -16.79 8.08 81.59
C ILE A 5 -16.05 7.54 80.34
N ARG A 6 -15.75 8.40 79.36
CA ARG A 6 -14.64 9.39 79.21
C ARG A 6 -13.37 8.78 78.61
N THR A 7 -12.98 9.28 77.44
CA THR A 7 -11.61 9.79 77.20
C THR A 7 -11.68 10.91 76.14
N GLN A 8 -11.32 12.14 76.55
CA GLN A 8 -11.04 13.32 75.72
C GLN A 8 -9.59 13.18 75.16
N PHE A 9 -9.02 13.83 74.14
CA PHE A 9 -9.09 15.21 73.62
C PHE A 9 -8.43 15.25 72.21
N VAL A 10 -9.02 16.05 71.32
CA VAL A 10 -8.47 16.93 70.25
C VAL A 10 -6.97 16.83 69.89
N CYS A 11 -6.65 16.69 68.58
CA CYS A 11 -5.84 17.66 67.82
C CYS A 11 -5.61 17.32 66.33
N VAL A 12 -5.90 18.31 65.49
CA VAL A 12 -5.10 18.76 64.31
C VAL A 12 -5.41 18.15 62.93
N LEU A 13 -5.79 19.07 62.03
CA LEU A 13 -5.80 18.95 60.57
C LEU A 13 -4.49 18.35 60.02
N ALA A 14 -4.61 17.43 59.07
CA ALA A 14 -3.64 17.31 58.00
C ALA A 14 -4.38 17.03 56.69
N CYS A 15 -4.45 18.06 55.85
CA CYS A 15 -4.75 17.92 54.43
C CYS A 15 -3.73 16.97 53.80
N ALA A 16 -4.20 15.91 53.17
CA ALA A 16 -3.47 15.25 52.10
C ALA A 16 -4.50 14.74 51.10
N GLY A 17 -4.76 15.56 50.08
CA GLY A 17 -5.53 15.14 48.93
C GLY A 17 -4.79 14.00 48.23
N ILE A 18 -5.35 12.80 48.30
CA ILE A 18 -4.94 11.70 47.42
C ILE A 18 -5.66 11.94 46.10
N LEU A 19 -5.00 12.66 45.19
CA LEU A 19 -5.30 12.59 43.77
C LEU A 19 -4.99 11.15 43.32
N LEU A 20 -6.02 10.30 43.28
CA LEU A 20 -5.95 9.05 42.53
C LEU A 20 -5.74 9.43 41.06
N HIS A 21 -4.49 9.41 40.60
CA HIS A 21 -4.20 9.29 39.19
C HIS A 21 -4.65 7.88 38.78
N ALA A 22 -5.80 7.80 38.13
CA ALA A 22 -6.15 6.65 37.33
C ALA A 22 -5.10 6.55 36.22
N VAL A 23 -4.06 5.76 36.46
CA VAL A 23 -3.10 5.37 35.43
C VAL A 23 -3.91 4.52 34.44
N GLY A 24 -4.36 5.15 33.35
CA GLY A 24 -5.01 4.43 32.27
C GLY A 24 -4.07 3.31 31.80
N SER A 25 -4.55 2.08 31.78
CA SER A 25 -3.79 0.92 31.31
C SER A 25 -3.16 1.23 29.96
N ALA A 26 -1.84 1.32 29.91
CA ALA A 26 -1.14 1.65 28.68
C ALA A 26 -1.31 0.53 27.65
N CYS A 27 -1.75 0.89 26.44
CA CYS A 27 -2.06 -0.04 25.35
C CYS A 27 -0.84 -0.18 24.42
N ALA A 28 -0.02 -1.20 24.65
CA ALA A 28 1.09 -1.54 23.76
C ALA A 28 0.61 -2.15 22.46
N THR A 29 1.26 -1.78 21.36
CA THR A 29 0.92 -2.24 20.01
C THR A 29 2.14 -2.02 19.14
N TRP A 30 2.42 -2.92 18.20
CA TRP A 30 3.32 -2.67 17.08
C TRP A 30 2.59 -2.86 15.76
N SER A 31 3.02 -2.12 14.75
CA SER A 31 2.41 -2.15 13.42
C SER A 31 3.39 -1.85 12.31
N ILE A 32 3.04 -2.33 11.12
CA ILE A 32 3.77 -2.18 9.87
C ILE A 32 2.75 -1.66 8.86
N VAL A 33 3.06 -0.57 8.16
CA VAL A 33 2.32 -0.14 6.97
C VAL A 33 3.29 -0.06 5.80
N MET A 34 2.87 -0.53 4.64
CA MET A 34 3.69 -0.56 3.44
C MET A 34 2.85 -0.29 2.19
N THR A 35 3.46 0.31 1.19
CA THR A 35 2.86 0.55 -0.13
C THR A 35 3.87 0.26 -1.22
N ASP A 36 3.43 -0.26 -2.36
CA ASP A 36 4.22 -0.39 -3.59
C ASP A 36 3.83 0.74 -4.54
N THR A 37 4.76 1.66 -4.82
CA THR A 37 4.52 2.84 -5.67
C THR A 37 4.33 2.51 -7.14
N ARG A 38 4.77 1.33 -7.59
CA ARG A 38 4.60 0.87 -8.98
C ARG A 38 3.24 0.23 -9.17
N THR A 39 2.81 -0.66 -8.27
CA THR A 39 1.54 -1.39 -8.41
C THR A 39 0.36 -0.73 -7.71
N SER A 40 0.62 0.25 -6.84
CA SER A 40 -0.37 0.82 -5.92
C SER A 40 -0.96 -0.22 -4.93
N GLU A 41 -0.27 -1.34 -4.70
CA GLU A 41 -0.61 -2.30 -3.64
C GLU A 41 -0.34 -1.69 -2.26
N VAL A 42 -1.24 -1.92 -1.31
CA VAL A 42 -1.22 -1.31 0.02
C VAL A 42 -1.34 -2.41 1.07
N ALA A 43 -0.57 -2.32 2.15
CA ALA A 43 -0.52 -3.34 3.19
C ALA A 43 -0.44 -2.74 4.61
N ALA A 44 -1.10 -3.41 5.56
CA ALA A 44 -1.02 -3.08 6.98
C ALA A 44 -1.02 -4.35 7.83
N GLY A 45 -0.19 -4.38 8.87
CA GLY A 45 -0.15 -5.44 9.88
C GLY A 45 -0.04 -4.86 11.28
N THR A 46 -0.72 -5.47 12.25
CA THR A 46 -0.73 -4.98 13.64
C THR A 46 -0.97 -6.10 14.64
N VAL A 47 -0.33 -6.01 15.80
CA VAL A 47 -0.45 -6.96 16.92
C VAL A 47 -0.39 -6.22 18.25
N THR A 48 -1.17 -6.70 19.23
CA THR A 48 -1.15 -6.23 20.62
C THR A 48 -1.27 -7.38 21.59
N CYS A 49 -0.74 -7.20 22.80
CA CYS A 49 -0.97 -8.02 23.99
C CYS A 49 -2.29 -7.71 24.69
N LEU A 50 -3.09 -6.76 24.19
CA LEU A 50 -4.48 -6.66 24.60
C LEU A 50 -5.33 -7.77 23.96
N ASN A 51 -6.52 -8.04 24.50
CA ASN A 51 -7.40 -9.09 24.04
C ASN A 51 -8.87 -8.64 24.10
N GLN A 52 -9.80 -9.52 23.72
CA GLN A 52 -11.25 -9.30 23.82
C GLN A 52 -11.84 -8.20 22.93
N PHE A 53 -11.11 -7.72 21.92
CA PHE A 53 -11.65 -6.86 20.86
C PHE A 53 -11.03 -7.20 19.50
N ASP A 54 -11.51 -6.54 18.45
CA ASP A 54 -10.93 -6.60 17.11
C ASP A 54 -9.90 -5.48 16.91
N LEU A 55 -8.63 -5.84 16.76
CA LEU A 55 -7.56 -4.87 16.56
C LEU A 55 -7.61 -4.22 15.17
N LEU A 56 -8.08 -4.95 14.15
CA LEU A 56 -8.19 -4.42 12.78
C LEU A 56 -9.29 -3.37 12.66
N ALA A 57 -10.29 -3.39 13.54
CA ALA A 57 -11.29 -2.33 13.65
C ALA A 57 -10.74 -1.04 14.28
N LEU A 58 -9.63 -1.12 15.04
CA LEU A 58 -9.16 0.00 15.88
C LEU A 58 -7.89 0.69 15.35
N VAL A 59 -6.98 -0.05 14.72
CA VAL A 59 -5.64 0.48 14.40
C VAL A 59 -5.48 0.87 12.93
N PRO A 60 -5.68 -0.02 11.95
CA PRO A 60 -5.35 0.28 10.57
C PRO A 60 -6.35 1.26 9.94
N VAL A 61 -5.82 2.03 8.99
CA VAL A 61 -6.55 2.76 7.96
C VAL A 61 -6.01 2.24 6.64
N VAL A 62 -6.88 1.76 5.75
CA VAL A 62 -6.48 1.25 4.44
C VAL A 62 -7.34 1.92 3.39
N VAL A 63 -6.70 2.48 2.37
CA VAL A 63 -7.37 3.07 1.20
C VAL A 63 -6.76 2.48 -0.06
N VAL A 64 -7.57 1.74 -0.82
CA VAL A 64 -7.20 1.01 -2.03
C VAL A 64 -6.52 1.94 -3.04
N GLY A 65 -5.32 1.57 -3.47
CA GLY A 65 -4.57 2.34 -4.46
C GLY A 65 -4.15 3.74 -4.00
N LYS A 66 -4.20 4.05 -2.70
CA LYS A 66 -3.84 5.37 -2.14
C LYS A 66 -2.84 5.27 -1.01
N GLY A 67 -3.06 4.40 -0.03
CA GLY A 67 -2.12 4.21 1.07
C GLY A 67 -2.71 3.56 2.31
N ALA A 68 -1.85 3.34 3.30
CA ALA A 68 -2.22 2.79 4.60
C ALA A 68 -1.66 3.62 5.75
N ALA A 69 -2.34 3.54 6.88
CA ALA A 69 -1.87 4.07 8.14
C ALA A 69 -2.18 3.15 9.32
N ALA A 70 -1.51 3.38 10.44
CA ALA A 70 -1.80 2.77 11.72
C ALA A 70 -1.98 3.86 12.77
N CYS A 71 -3.12 3.85 13.47
CA CYS A 71 -3.46 4.77 14.56
C CYS A 71 -3.44 4.02 15.91
N GLN A 72 -2.35 4.17 16.67
CA GLN A 72 -2.15 3.59 18.00
C GLN A 72 -1.68 4.73 18.95
N ALA A 73 -1.13 4.59 20.16
CA ALA A 73 -1.02 3.48 21.11
C ALA A 73 -2.31 3.32 21.93
N SER A 74 -2.73 4.36 22.67
CA SER A 74 -3.88 4.33 23.61
C SER A 74 -5.27 4.18 22.97
N GLY A 75 -5.36 3.61 21.77
CA GLY A 75 -6.57 3.32 20.98
C GLY A 75 -7.35 4.57 20.53
N ASP A 76 -7.62 4.67 19.23
CA ASP A 76 -8.51 5.70 18.68
C ASP A 76 -9.99 5.28 18.80
N PHE A 77 -10.44 5.02 20.03
CA PHE A 77 -11.81 4.54 20.31
C PHE A 77 -12.91 5.58 20.03
N ASP A 78 -12.54 6.87 20.04
CA ASP A 78 -13.43 7.98 19.68
C ASP A 78 -13.62 8.11 18.16
N GLY A 79 -12.79 7.42 17.36
CA GLY A 79 -12.83 7.43 15.90
C GLY A 79 -12.57 8.78 15.27
N GLN A 80 -11.89 9.71 15.93
CA GLN A 80 -11.69 11.06 15.41
C GLN A 80 -10.45 11.17 14.51
N ARG A 81 -9.45 10.31 14.69
CA ARG A 81 -8.15 10.44 14.00
C ARG A 81 -8.12 9.62 12.71
N ARG A 82 -8.61 8.38 12.75
CA ARG A 82 -8.64 7.52 11.56
C ARG A 82 -9.39 8.16 10.37
N PRO A 83 -10.56 8.80 10.53
CA PRO A 83 -11.25 9.46 9.41
C PRO A 83 -10.49 10.63 8.80
N VAL A 84 -9.71 11.37 9.59
CA VAL A 84 -8.85 12.44 9.06
C VAL A 84 -7.81 11.86 8.11
N ILE A 85 -7.14 10.78 8.51
CA ILE A 85 -6.12 10.13 7.68
C ILE A 85 -6.74 9.42 6.48
N PHE A 86 -7.87 8.72 6.64
CA PHE A 86 -8.58 8.05 5.55
C PHE A 86 -8.99 9.03 4.45
N ASN A 87 -9.65 10.15 4.82
CA ASN A 87 -10.04 11.18 3.88
C ASN A 87 -8.84 11.90 3.27
N GLY A 88 -7.77 12.08 4.05
CA GLY A 88 -6.51 12.63 3.57
C GLY A 88 -5.86 11.76 2.49
N LEU A 89 -5.83 10.44 2.69
CA LEU A 89 -5.33 9.48 1.71
C LEU A 89 -6.18 9.48 0.43
N ILE A 90 -7.51 9.51 0.54
CA ILE A 90 -8.42 9.64 -0.62
C ILE A 90 -8.10 10.91 -1.41
N ALA A 91 -7.92 12.03 -0.72
CA ALA A 91 -7.64 13.33 -1.30
C ALA A 91 -6.17 13.53 -1.74
N GLY A 92 -5.28 12.55 -1.49
CA GLY A 92 -3.86 12.65 -1.82
C GLY A 92 -3.08 13.65 -0.97
N VAL A 93 -3.60 14.04 0.19
CA VAL A 93 -2.95 14.97 1.14
C VAL A 93 -1.61 14.41 1.60
N ASP A 94 -0.63 15.28 1.78
CA ASP A 94 0.69 14.90 2.28
C ASP A 94 0.63 14.30 3.70
N PRO A 95 1.33 13.18 3.98
CA PRO A 95 1.34 12.57 5.32
C PRO A 95 1.74 13.50 6.46
N GLN A 96 2.64 14.46 6.23
CA GLN A 96 3.01 15.47 7.22
C GLN A 96 1.82 16.40 7.52
N ALA A 97 1.06 16.79 6.50
CA ALA A 97 -0.13 17.62 6.66
C ALA A 97 -1.27 16.86 7.36
N MET A 98 -1.45 15.57 7.05
CA MET A 98 -2.37 14.70 7.79
C MET A 98 -1.98 14.59 9.27
N LEU A 99 -0.69 14.41 9.57
CA LEU A 99 -0.17 14.38 10.93
C LEU A 99 -0.46 15.70 11.67
N ALA A 100 -0.25 16.84 11.01
CA ALA A 100 -0.54 18.16 11.58
C ALA A 100 -2.02 18.34 11.94
N GLN A 101 -2.94 17.78 11.15
CA GLN A 101 -4.38 17.82 11.46
C GLN A 101 -4.72 16.95 12.67
N VAL A 102 -4.23 15.70 12.73
CA VAL A 102 -4.51 14.83 13.88
C VAL A 102 -3.81 15.30 15.16
N ALA A 103 -2.77 16.13 15.05
CA ALA A 103 -2.10 16.76 16.19
C ALA A 103 -2.98 17.77 16.93
N LEU A 104 -4.00 18.32 16.26
CA LEU A 104 -4.97 19.25 16.86
C LEU A 104 -6.02 18.53 17.72
N ILE A 105 -6.12 17.20 17.61
CA ILE A 105 -7.12 16.42 18.35
C ILE A 105 -6.60 16.13 19.78
N PRO A 106 -7.36 16.46 20.85
CA PRO A 106 -6.92 16.28 22.24
C PRO A 106 -6.40 14.87 22.53
N GLY A 107 -5.32 14.76 23.30
CA GLY A 107 -4.70 13.47 23.63
C GLY A 107 -3.64 13.00 22.63
N HIS A 108 -3.25 13.80 21.64
CA HIS A 108 -2.18 13.48 20.68
C HIS A 108 -0.86 13.02 21.33
N ALA A 109 -0.51 13.55 22.50
CA ALA A 109 0.73 13.19 23.20
C ALA A 109 0.82 11.70 23.62
N SER A 110 -0.30 10.99 23.72
CA SER A 110 -0.37 9.55 24.02
C SER A 110 -0.65 8.69 22.78
N ARG A 111 -0.49 9.26 21.58
CA ARG A 111 -0.74 8.59 20.30
C ARG A 111 0.56 8.31 19.56
N GLN A 112 0.47 7.35 18.65
CA GLN A 112 1.52 6.96 17.73
C GLN A 112 0.88 6.68 16.37
N TYR A 113 1.48 7.21 15.31
CA TYR A 113 0.97 7.08 13.95
C TYR A 113 2.08 6.60 13.03
N GLY A 114 1.72 5.76 12.06
CA GLY A 114 2.55 5.46 10.89
C GLY A 114 1.70 5.61 9.65
N ILE A 115 2.19 6.29 8.62
CA ILE A 115 1.48 6.48 7.35
C ILE A 115 2.46 6.22 6.20
N ALA A 116 2.00 5.48 5.19
CA ALA A 116 2.69 5.28 3.93
C ALA A 116 1.67 5.39 2.78
N ASP A 117 1.98 6.16 1.74
CA ASP A 117 1.12 6.29 0.57
C ASP A 117 1.76 5.77 -0.72
N VAL A 118 0.96 5.62 -1.78
CA VAL A 118 1.44 5.13 -3.08
C VAL A 118 2.23 6.16 -3.87
N GLN A 119 2.32 7.41 -3.39
CA GLN A 119 3.20 8.44 -3.95
C GLN A 119 4.63 8.33 -3.40
N GLY A 120 4.88 7.38 -2.48
CA GLY A 120 6.18 7.13 -1.90
C GLY A 120 6.49 7.98 -0.66
N ARG A 121 5.48 8.67 -0.10
CA ARG A 121 5.64 9.50 1.09
C ARG A 121 5.34 8.68 2.34
N THR A 122 6.14 8.87 3.38
CA THR A 122 6.00 8.14 4.64
C THR A 122 6.23 9.04 5.84
N ILE A 123 5.58 8.73 6.96
CA ILE A 123 5.83 9.39 8.24
C ILE A 123 5.57 8.44 9.41
N THR A 124 6.32 8.62 10.49
CA THR A 124 6.03 8.04 11.80
C THR A 124 6.03 9.15 12.86
N PHE A 125 5.17 9.01 13.86
CA PHE A 125 5.11 9.90 15.02
C PHE A 125 4.94 9.06 16.28
N THR A 126 5.73 9.33 17.32
CA THR A 126 5.57 8.73 18.65
C THR A 126 5.39 9.85 19.68
N GLY A 127 4.22 9.89 20.31
CA GLY A 127 3.91 10.90 21.31
C GLY A 127 4.77 10.72 22.59
N PRO A 128 5.12 11.83 23.27
CA PRO A 128 6.01 11.79 24.45
C PRO A 128 5.41 11.07 25.66
N SER A 129 4.11 10.78 25.65
CA SER A 129 3.43 10.01 26.70
C SER A 129 3.25 8.52 26.34
N CYS A 130 3.79 8.07 25.20
CA CYS A 130 3.87 6.64 24.90
C CYS A 130 4.88 5.96 25.83
N ALA A 131 4.50 4.82 26.40
CA ALA A 131 5.34 4.12 27.37
C ALA A 131 6.51 3.38 26.68
N PRO A 132 7.73 3.42 27.26
CA PRO A 132 8.92 2.85 26.65
C PRO A 132 8.90 1.31 26.65
N TRP A 133 9.63 0.65 25.76
CA TRP A 133 10.28 1.25 24.59
C TRP A 133 9.22 1.66 23.56
N ALA A 134 9.31 2.89 23.04
CA ALA A 134 8.41 3.40 22.03
C ALA A 134 9.18 4.19 20.97
N GLY A 135 8.86 3.93 19.71
CA GLY A 135 9.53 4.53 18.58
C GLY A 135 9.06 3.92 17.26
N GLY A 136 9.71 4.34 16.19
CA GLY A 136 9.44 3.86 14.84
C GLY A 136 10.44 4.41 13.85
N LEU A 137 10.36 3.92 12.63
CA LEU A 137 11.14 4.38 11.50
C LEU A 137 10.31 4.34 10.21
N THR A 138 10.78 5.05 9.20
CA THR A 138 10.29 4.90 7.83
C THR A 138 11.42 4.50 6.91
N GLY A 139 11.09 3.89 5.79
CA GLY A 139 12.09 3.45 4.83
C GLY A 139 11.52 3.19 3.44
N ARG A 140 12.45 2.91 2.52
CA ARG A 140 12.19 2.56 1.12
C ARG A 140 13.11 1.41 0.71
N ASP A 141 12.57 0.49 -0.06
CA ASP A 141 13.29 -0.56 -0.77
C ASP A 141 12.70 -0.72 -2.18
N GLY A 142 13.39 -0.17 -3.19
CA GLY A 142 12.86 -0.06 -4.55
C GLY A 142 11.57 0.76 -4.61
N ASP A 143 10.50 0.15 -5.14
CA ASP A 143 9.15 0.73 -5.22
C ASP A 143 8.38 0.62 -3.90
N VAL A 144 8.87 -0.15 -2.92
CA VAL A 144 8.17 -0.35 -1.65
C VAL A 144 8.60 0.73 -0.66
N VAL A 145 7.63 1.48 -0.12
CA VAL A 145 7.86 2.38 1.02
C VAL A 145 7.09 1.89 2.24
N TYR A 146 7.57 2.19 3.44
CA TYR A 146 6.99 1.68 4.67
C TYR A 146 7.19 2.59 5.88
N ALA A 147 6.30 2.44 6.86
CA ALA A 147 6.45 2.97 8.21
C ALA A 147 6.22 1.84 9.24
N ILE A 148 7.13 1.75 10.20
CA ILE A 148 7.16 0.72 11.24
C ILE A 148 7.21 1.42 12.59
N GLN A 149 6.36 1.02 13.52
CA GLN A 149 6.26 1.68 14.82
C GLN A 149 5.73 0.75 15.90
N GLY A 150 6.08 1.04 17.15
CA GLY A 150 5.49 0.36 18.28
C GLY A 150 5.74 1.07 19.61
N ASN A 151 5.01 0.65 20.64
CA ASN A 151 5.14 1.15 21.99
C ASN A 151 5.05 0.01 23.01
N ILE A 152 5.69 0.17 24.17
CA ILE A 152 5.94 -0.87 25.16
C ILE A 152 6.50 -2.15 24.49
N LEU A 153 7.44 -1.95 23.56
CA LEU A 153 8.13 -3.06 22.93
C LEU A 153 9.18 -3.63 23.89
N THR A 154 9.62 -4.85 23.61
CA THR A 154 10.80 -5.44 24.27
C THR A 154 12.07 -4.60 24.05
N GLY A 155 12.13 -3.85 22.94
CA GLY A 155 13.17 -2.87 22.67
C GLY A 155 13.18 -2.42 21.21
N GLU A 156 14.16 -1.58 20.87
CA GLU A 156 14.38 -1.07 19.50
C GLU A 156 14.57 -2.18 18.47
N CYS A 157 15.16 -3.30 18.87
CA CYS A 157 15.44 -4.42 17.97
C CYS A 157 14.17 -4.96 17.29
N VAL A 158 12.99 -4.79 17.87
CA VAL A 158 11.72 -5.18 17.23
C VAL A 158 11.55 -4.42 15.91
N VAL A 159 11.68 -3.09 15.94
CA VAL A 159 11.52 -2.24 14.74
C VAL A 159 12.66 -2.51 13.74
N ALA A 160 13.90 -2.61 14.23
CA ALA A 160 15.06 -2.87 13.38
C ALA A 160 14.98 -4.25 12.68
N ASN A 161 14.51 -5.29 13.39
CA ASN A 161 14.38 -6.63 12.81
C ASN A 161 13.24 -6.69 11.79
N ILE A 162 12.15 -5.94 11.99
CA ILE A 162 11.10 -5.80 10.98
C ILE A 162 11.67 -5.20 9.70
N GLU A 163 12.40 -4.09 9.80
CA GLU A 163 13.00 -3.43 8.64
C GLU A 163 13.97 -4.36 7.91
N ALA A 164 14.87 -5.02 8.65
CA ALA A 164 15.81 -5.97 8.09
C ALA A 164 15.09 -7.12 7.36
N ALA A 165 14.00 -7.65 7.93
CA ALA A 165 13.21 -8.69 7.29
C ALA A 165 12.50 -8.21 6.02
N ILE A 166 11.95 -6.99 6.00
CA ILE A 166 11.32 -6.41 4.81
C ILE A 166 12.33 -6.25 3.68
N ARG A 167 13.54 -5.74 3.98
CA ARG A 167 14.62 -5.53 2.99
C ARG A 167 15.24 -6.84 2.50
N ALA A 168 15.30 -7.86 3.35
CA ALA A 168 15.87 -9.17 2.97
C ALA A 168 14.94 -10.02 2.08
N ASN A 169 13.66 -9.64 1.94
CA ASN A 169 12.68 -10.41 1.18
C ASN A 169 12.29 -9.67 -0.11
N PRO A 170 12.86 -10.01 -1.28
CA PRO A 170 12.55 -9.35 -2.55
C PRO A 170 11.20 -9.79 -3.16
N TRP A 171 10.41 -10.58 -2.41
CA TRP A 171 9.13 -11.12 -2.86
C TRP A 171 8.01 -10.06 -2.82
N ASP A 172 6.79 -10.50 -3.13
CA ASP A 172 5.61 -9.63 -3.15
C ASP A 172 5.28 -9.01 -1.77
N LEU A 173 4.48 -7.94 -1.79
CA LEU A 173 4.15 -7.16 -0.60
C LEU A 173 3.52 -8.00 0.54
N PRO A 174 2.60 -8.95 0.30
CA PRO A 174 2.09 -9.80 1.37
C PRO A 174 3.17 -10.66 2.04
N THR A 175 4.13 -11.18 1.27
CA THR A 175 5.23 -12.01 1.82
C THR A 175 6.19 -11.15 2.63
N ARG A 176 6.52 -9.94 2.16
CA ARG A 176 7.30 -8.96 2.93
C ARG A 176 6.62 -8.61 4.25
N LEU A 177 5.30 -8.40 4.23
CA LEU A 177 4.52 -8.08 5.44
C LEU A 177 4.64 -9.22 6.45
N MET A 178 4.37 -10.45 6.03
CA MET A 178 4.44 -11.61 6.91
C MET A 178 5.85 -11.89 7.44
N ALA A 179 6.89 -11.63 6.64
CA ALA A 179 8.28 -11.70 7.09
C ALA A 179 8.56 -10.68 8.20
N GLY A 180 8.10 -9.43 8.04
CA GLY A 180 8.18 -8.39 9.06
C GLY A 180 7.42 -8.78 10.34
N MET A 181 6.19 -9.28 10.20
CA MET A 181 5.38 -9.75 11.34
C MET A 181 6.09 -10.88 12.10
N ARG A 182 6.70 -11.84 11.39
CA ARG A 182 7.49 -12.93 12.00
C ARG A 182 8.71 -12.40 12.74
N ALA A 183 9.45 -11.46 12.15
CA ALA A 183 10.62 -10.85 12.77
C ALA A 183 10.26 -10.07 14.04
N ALA A 184 9.14 -9.35 14.05
CA ALA A 184 8.62 -8.67 15.24
C ALA A 184 8.31 -9.67 16.37
N ARG A 185 7.62 -10.77 16.03
CA ARG A 185 7.29 -11.84 16.97
C ARG A 185 8.54 -12.50 17.54
N ASP A 186 9.54 -12.79 16.72
CA ASP A 186 10.80 -13.39 17.16
C ASP A 186 11.66 -12.44 18.00
N ALA A 187 11.49 -11.12 17.82
CA ALA A 187 12.09 -10.09 18.68
C ALA A 187 11.34 -9.88 20.02
N GLY A 188 10.20 -10.56 20.21
CA GLY A 188 9.36 -10.47 21.40
C GLY A 188 8.20 -9.48 21.31
N GLY A 189 8.14 -8.65 20.26
CA GLY A 189 7.01 -7.77 19.94
C GLY A 189 6.54 -6.90 21.12
N ASP A 190 5.27 -7.04 21.50
CA ASP A 190 4.68 -6.37 22.65
C ASP A 190 5.21 -6.96 23.94
N GLY A 191 6.00 -6.17 24.67
CA GLY A 191 6.74 -6.60 25.84
C GLY A 191 5.87 -7.09 26.99
N ARG A 192 4.58 -6.74 27.05
CA ARG A 192 3.67 -7.24 28.09
C ARG A 192 3.38 -8.74 27.95
N CYS A 193 3.57 -9.29 26.75
CA CYS A 193 3.33 -10.70 26.45
C CYS A 193 4.61 -11.55 26.50
N SER A 194 5.77 -10.92 26.36
CA SER A 194 7.05 -11.59 26.18
C SER A 194 8.06 -11.34 27.30
N CYS A 195 8.00 -10.18 27.98
CA CYS A 195 8.88 -9.90 29.10
C CYS A 195 8.38 -10.58 30.39
N PRO A 196 9.25 -11.31 31.11
CA PRO A 196 8.94 -11.77 32.47
C PRO A 196 8.89 -10.62 33.50
N ALA A 197 9.67 -9.57 33.26
CA ALA A 197 9.68 -8.32 34.01
C ALA A 197 8.90 -7.22 33.27
N SER A 198 8.90 -5.98 33.78
CA SER A 198 8.35 -4.86 33.02
C SER A 198 9.22 -4.55 31.79
N PRO A 199 8.66 -4.49 30.56
CA PRO A 199 9.38 -3.97 29.40
C PRO A 199 9.83 -2.51 29.63
N PRO A 200 10.92 -2.07 28.98
CA PRO A 200 11.73 -2.80 27.99
C PRO A 200 12.93 -3.57 28.58
N ASP A 201 13.05 -3.66 29.90
CA ASP A 201 14.27 -4.12 30.57
C ASP A 201 14.44 -5.65 30.62
N CYS A 202 13.83 -6.38 29.68
CA CYS A 202 13.83 -7.84 29.64
C CYS A 202 14.76 -8.43 28.56
N GLY A 203 15.49 -7.57 27.83
CA GLY A 203 16.31 -7.93 26.67
C GLY A 203 15.52 -7.90 25.35
N CYS A 204 16.23 -7.73 24.24
CA CYS A 204 15.65 -7.67 22.90
C CYS A 204 16.45 -8.56 21.93
N PRO A 205 16.00 -9.80 21.63
CA PRO A 205 14.80 -10.45 22.19
C PRO A 205 14.97 -10.83 23.69
N PRO A 206 13.86 -11.04 24.42
CA PRO A 206 13.91 -11.62 25.76
C PRO A 206 14.52 -13.03 25.71
N PRO A 207 15.26 -13.49 26.74
CA PRO A 207 15.95 -14.79 26.73
C PRO A 207 15.03 -16.00 26.45
N SER A 208 13.76 -15.91 26.87
CA SER A 208 12.74 -16.91 26.58
C SER A 208 11.35 -16.28 26.69
N PHE A 209 10.47 -16.58 25.74
CA PHE A 209 9.07 -16.18 25.78
C PHE A 209 8.22 -17.08 24.86
N ASN A 210 6.90 -17.13 25.11
CA ASN A 210 5.98 -17.93 24.32
C ASN A 210 5.12 -17.11 23.35
N LYS A 211 4.95 -15.81 23.62
CA LYS A 211 4.05 -14.92 22.89
C LYS A 211 4.62 -13.52 22.78
N SER A 212 4.27 -12.85 21.71
CA SER A 212 4.56 -11.46 21.34
C SER A 212 3.28 -10.61 21.24
N GLY A 213 2.11 -11.24 21.41
CA GLY A 213 0.79 -10.61 21.42
C GLY A 213 -0.33 -11.61 21.70
N HIS A 214 -1.57 -11.12 21.77
CA HIS A 214 -2.79 -11.90 21.99
C HIS A 214 -3.74 -11.85 20.80
N ILE A 215 -3.84 -10.71 20.13
CA ILE A 215 -4.66 -10.50 18.94
C ILE A 215 -3.85 -9.74 17.89
N GLY A 216 -4.28 -9.83 16.65
CA GLY A 216 -3.64 -9.12 15.55
C GLY A 216 -4.16 -9.56 14.20
N GLY A 217 -3.69 -8.91 13.15
CA GLY A 217 -4.11 -9.22 11.80
C GLY A 217 -3.27 -8.53 10.75
N VAL A 218 -3.56 -8.90 9.51
CA VAL A 218 -2.95 -8.33 8.31
C VAL A 218 -4.01 -8.03 7.27
N ILE A 219 -3.81 -6.95 6.54
CA ILE A 219 -4.62 -6.51 5.40
C ILE A 219 -3.67 -6.21 4.25
N VAL A 220 -3.99 -6.71 3.05
CA VAL A 220 -3.38 -6.27 1.81
C VAL A 220 -4.48 -5.95 0.82
N ALA A 221 -4.41 -4.76 0.25
CA ALA A 221 -5.37 -4.20 -0.68
C ALA A 221 -4.73 -3.98 -2.06
N ARG A 222 -5.46 -4.31 -3.12
CA ARG A 222 -5.08 -4.17 -4.52
C ARG A 222 -6.09 -3.32 -5.28
N LEU A 223 -5.73 -2.82 -6.46
CA LEU A 223 -6.71 -2.15 -7.33
C LEU A 223 -7.88 -3.11 -7.66
N GLY A 224 -9.11 -2.57 -7.65
CA GLY A 224 -10.35 -3.35 -7.81
C GLY A 224 -10.90 -3.94 -6.50
N ASP A 225 -10.21 -3.77 -5.38
CA ASP A 225 -10.75 -4.02 -4.05
C ASP A 225 -11.78 -2.95 -3.67
N GLN A 226 -12.65 -3.27 -2.71
CA GLN A 226 -13.62 -2.31 -2.17
C GLN A 226 -13.10 -1.77 -0.85
N ASP A 227 -12.97 -0.45 -0.74
CA ASP A 227 -12.66 0.22 0.52
C ASP A 227 -13.78 0.05 1.56
N ASP A 228 -13.45 0.35 2.81
CA ASP A 228 -14.46 0.56 3.85
C ASP A 228 -15.40 1.70 3.44
N GLU A 229 -16.70 1.41 3.30
CA GLU A 229 -17.69 2.40 2.90
C GLU A 229 -17.84 3.52 3.93
N VAL A 230 -17.56 3.23 5.21
CA VAL A 230 -17.74 4.19 6.30
C VAL A 230 -16.58 4.12 7.28
N CYS A 231 -15.52 4.90 7.01
CA CYS A 231 -14.46 5.12 7.98
C CYS A 231 -14.95 5.97 9.18
N ASN A 232 -15.05 5.36 10.35
CA ASN A 232 -15.53 6.00 11.58
C ASN A 232 -14.96 5.32 12.86
N ALA A 233 -15.64 5.51 14.00
CA ALA A 233 -15.25 4.90 15.27
C ALA A 233 -15.25 3.35 15.26
N ALA A 234 -16.07 2.71 14.42
CA ALA A 234 -16.12 1.28 14.25
C ALA A 234 -14.97 0.71 13.41
N GLY A 235 -14.31 1.51 12.58
CA GLY A 235 -13.17 1.07 11.77
C GLY A 235 -12.99 1.89 10.49
N CYS A 236 -11.85 1.67 9.82
CA CYS A 236 -11.49 2.27 8.53
C CYS A 236 -10.76 1.25 7.65
N ALA A 237 -11.12 -0.03 7.87
CA ALA A 237 -10.45 -1.20 7.32
C ALA A 237 -11.43 -2.40 7.24
N GLY A 238 -12.74 -2.12 7.12
CA GLY A 238 -13.82 -3.09 6.96
C GLY A 238 -14.20 -3.41 5.51
N GLY A 239 -13.39 -2.98 4.53
CA GLY A 239 -13.59 -3.23 3.11
C GLY A 239 -13.38 -4.71 2.70
N ARG A 240 -13.52 -4.97 1.39
CA ARG A 240 -13.30 -6.30 0.79
C ARG A 240 -11.94 -6.33 0.09
N TYR A 241 -10.91 -6.67 0.86
CA TYR A 241 -9.51 -6.63 0.41
C TYR A 241 -9.00 -7.96 -0.16
N TYR A 242 -7.88 -7.90 -0.88
CA TYR A 242 -7.21 -9.06 -1.49
C TYR A 242 -6.75 -10.09 -0.45
N LEU A 243 -6.24 -9.61 0.68
CA LEU A 243 -5.92 -10.43 1.85
C LEU A 243 -6.46 -9.74 3.09
N GLN A 244 -7.20 -10.49 3.91
CA GLN A 244 -7.53 -10.07 5.26
C GLN A 244 -7.53 -11.29 6.19
N LEU A 245 -6.55 -11.35 7.09
CA LEU A 245 -6.46 -12.38 8.11
C LEU A 245 -6.58 -11.73 9.49
N ASN A 246 -7.53 -12.20 10.29
CA ASN A 246 -7.82 -11.63 11.59
C ASN A 246 -7.80 -12.68 12.71
N VAL A 247 -7.05 -12.41 13.76
CA VAL A 247 -7.08 -13.12 15.05
C VAL A 247 -7.62 -12.13 16.09
N ALA A 248 -8.94 -11.93 16.07
CA ALA A 248 -9.66 -11.02 16.96
C ALA A 248 -10.27 -11.74 18.16
N TYR A 249 -10.58 -10.99 19.23
CA TYR A 249 -11.28 -11.46 20.43
C TYR A 249 -10.65 -12.68 21.14
N GLN A 250 -9.38 -12.97 20.86
CA GLN A 250 -8.71 -14.17 21.33
C GLN A 250 -8.33 -14.04 22.82
N PRO A 251 -8.63 -15.02 23.69
CA PRO A 251 -8.16 -15.00 25.08
C PRO A 251 -6.65 -15.25 25.20
N ALA A 252 -6.06 -14.78 26.30
CA ALA A 252 -4.61 -14.82 26.55
C ALA A 252 -3.99 -16.23 26.49
N SER A 253 -4.77 -17.28 26.78
CA SER A 253 -4.33 -18.69 26.82
C SER A 253 -4.06 -19.31 25.45
N ARG A 254 -4.47 -18.66 24.37
CA ARG A 254 -4.31 -19.20 23.00
C ARG A 254 -2.91 -18.92 22.45
N PRO A 255 -2.49 -19.60 21.37
CA PRO A 255 -1.19 -19.36 20.74
C PRO A 255 -0.99 -17.90 20.30
N ASP A 256 0.26 -17.55 20.02
CA ASP A 256 0.60 -16.25 19.44
C ASP A 256 -0.20 -15.98 18.14
N PRO A 257 -0.72 -14.76 17.93
CA PRO A 257 -1.47 -14.43 16.73
C PRO A 257 -0.61 -14.50 15.45
N VAL A 258 0.67 -14.12 15.49
CA VAL A 258 1.55 -14.16 14.31
C VAL A 258 1.77 -15.59 13.82
N ASP A 259 1.99 -16.55 14.73
CA ASP A 259 2.14 -17.96 14.34
C ASP A 259 0.88 -18.49 13.63
N GLN A 260 -0.30 -18.12 14.13
CA GLN A 260 -1.56 -18.47 13.49
C GLN A 260 -1.73 -17.77 12.14
N LEU A 261 -1.37 -16.48 12.03
CA LEU A 261 -1.41 -15.73 10.78
C LEU A 261 -0.46 -16.32 9.75
N MET A 262 0.74 -16.78 10.13
CA MET A 262 1.68 -17.48 9.24
C MET A 262 1.08 -18.75 8.66
N THR A 263 0.44 -19.58 9.50
CA THR A 263 -0.25 -20.80 9.02
C THR A 263 -1.40 -20.46 8.08
N ARG A 264 -2.25 -19.49 8.45
CA ARG A 264 -3.39 -19.07 7.62
C ARG A 264 -2.94 -18.45 6.29
N PHE A 265 -1.86 -17.68 6.31
CA PHE A 265 -1.25 -17.09 5.14
C PHE A 265 -0.73 -18.16 4.18
N ALA A 266 -0.06 -19.21 4.68
CA ALA A 266 0.41 -20.30 3.84
C ALA A 266 -0.75 -21.05 3.16
N LEU A 267 -1.85 -21.31 3.90
CA LEU A 267 -3.06 -21.92 3.34
C LEU A 267 -3.73 -21.03 2.30
N TRP A 268 -3.89 -19.74 2.60
CA TRP A 268 -4.42 -18.75 1.66
C TRP A 268 -3.55 -18.69 0.39
N ARG A 269 -2.23 -18.60 0.54
CA ARG A 269 -1.30 -18.52 -0.58
C ARG A 269 -1.38 -19.75 -1.47
N ALA A 270 -1.45 -20.95 -0.88
CA ALA A 270 -1.64 -22.18 -1.63
C ALA A 270 -2.98 -22.20 -2.41
N SER A 271 -4.04 -21.60 -1.86
CA SER A 271 -5.35 -21.53 -2.52
C SER A 271 -5.40 -20.64 -3.77
N LEU A 272 -4.36 -19.81 -3.98
CA LEU A 272 -4.24 -18.93 -5.15
C LEU A 272 -3.63 -19.63 -6.38
N ALA A 273 -3.10 -20.84 -6.24
CA ALA A 273 -2.53 -21.56 -7.37
C ALA A 273 -3.59 -21.80 -8.47
N GLY A 274 -3.22 -21.55 -9.73
CA GLY A 274 -4.13 -21.65 -10.87
C GLY A 274 -5.21 -20.58 -10.96
N ARG A 275 -5.19 -19.54 -10.10
CA ARG A 275 -6.06 -18.36 -10.20
C ARG A 275 -5.27 -17.17 -10.77
N PRO A 276 -5.85 -16.35 -11.66
CA PRO A 276 -5.18 -15.16 -12.17
C PRO A 276 -4.68 -14.25 -11.03
N ASP A 277 -3.43 -13.83 -11.12
CA ASP A 277 -2.82 -12.85 -10.24
C ASP A 277 -2.65 -11.52 -10.98
N ALA A 278 -3.07 -10.44 -10.32
CA ALA A 278 -3.07 -9.10 -10.88
C ALA A 278 -1.68 -8.58 -11.25
N ILE A 279 -0.63 -8.99 -10.53
CA ILE A 279 0.73 -8.46 -10.67
C ILE A 279 1.59 -9.33 -11.59
N ARG A 280 1.31 -10.64 -11.63
CA ARG A 280 2.05 -11.59 -12.49
C ARG A 280 1.52 -11.67 -13.91
N SER A 281 0.24 -11.36 -14.12
CA SER A 281 -0.34 -11.32 -15.47
C SER A 281 0.27 -10.19 -16.29
N LEU A 282 0.43 -10.42 -17.59
CA LEU A 282 1.14 -9.51 -18.49
C LEU A 282 0.17 -8.87 -19.47
N VAL A 283 0.43 -7.61 -19.80
CA VAL A 283 -0.22 -6.91 -20.90
C VAL A 283 0.86 -6.39 -21.83
N SER A 284 0.71 -6.67 -23.12
CA SER A 284 1.62 -6.21 -24.17
C SER A 284 0.83 -5.65 -25.35
N PHE A 285 1.45 -4.77 -26.12
CA PHE A 285 0.86 -4.15 -27.30
C PHE A 285 1.70 -4.48 -28.53
N SER A 286 1.05 -4.79 -29.64
CA SER A 286 1.72 -5.11 -30.90
C SER A 286 0.96 -4.51 -32.10
N PRO A 287 1.60 -3.62 -32.89
CA PRO A 287 2.87 -2.95 -32.57
C PRO A 287 2.77 -2.12 -31.28
N ALA A 288 3.91 -1.92 -30.59
CA ALA A 288 3.96 -1.16 -29.34
C ALA A 288 3.88 0.37 -29.56
N VAL A 289 4.31 0.83 -30.74
CA VAL A 289 4.23 2.21 -31.22
C VAL A 289 3.81 2.18 -32.69
N TYR A 290 3.02 3.17 -33.10
CA TYR A 290 2.39 3.20 -34.42
C TYR A 290 2.76 4.46 -35.20
N THR A 291 3.24 4.29 -36.44
CA THR A 291 3.68 5.35 -37.34
C THR A 291 2.73 5.56 -38.53
N PRO A 292 2.15 6.77 -38.76
CA PRO A 292 1.34 7.10 -39.95
C PRO A 292 2.13 6.91 -41.27
N PRO A 293 1.48 6.59 -42.41
CA PRO A 293 0.11 6.95 -42.79
C PRO A 293 -0.94 5.83 -42.70
N ASP A 294 -0.62 4.67 -42.12
CA ASP A 294 -1.51 3.52 -42.26
C ASP A 294 -2.74 3.52 -41.33
N THR A 295 -3.79 2.88 -41.82
CA THR A 295 -5.05 2.65 -41.13
C THR A 295 -4.98 1.44 -40.18
N VAL A 296 -3.82 1.15 -39.57
CA VAL A 296 -3.57 -0.15 -38.92
C VAL A 296 -3.85 -0.08 -37.41
N SER A 297 -4.72 -0.98 -36.93
CA SER A 297 -5.03 -1.18 -35.51
C SER A 297 -3.86 -1.82 -34.76
N SER A 298 -3.59 -1.37 -33.53
CA SER A 298 -2.71 -2.11 -32.61
C SER A 298 -3.48 -3.25 -31.96
N THR A 299 -2.81 -4.31 -31.51
CA THR A 299 -3.44 -5.39 -30.74
C THR A 299 -2.92 -5.35 -29.32
N MET A 300 -3.83 -5.31 -28.35
CA MET A 300 -3.52 -5.55 -26.95
C MET A 300 -3.64 -7.05 -26.69
N ARG A 301 -2.58 -7.63 -26.14
CA ARG A 301 -2.50 -9.02 -25.71
C ARG A 301 -2.40 -9.09 -24.19
N ILE A 302 -3.24 -9.90 -23.57
CA ILE A 302 -3.33 -10.10 -22.13
C ILE A 302 -3.00 -11.57 -21.84
N GLU A 303 -1.94 -11.83 -21.09
CA GLU A 303 -1.51 -13.17 -20.68
C GLU A 303 -1.70 -13.34 -19.17
N LEU A 304 -2.70 -14.13 -18.80
CA LEU A 304 -3.02 -14.36 -17.39
C LEU A 304 -2.08 -15.41 -16.79
N ARG A 305 -1.55 -15.07 -15.62
CA ARG A 305 -0.66 -15.94 -14.84
C ARG A 305 -1.09 -15.97 -13.39
N ASP A 306 -0.84 -17.08 -12.71
CA ASP A 306 -1.03 -17.14 -11.27
C ASP A 306 0.15 -16.52 -10.50
N TRP A 307 0.04 -16.48 -9.17
CA TRP A 307 1.05 -15.87 -8.31
C TRP A 307 2.43 -16.55 -8.39
N THR A 308 2.48 -17.82 -8.83
CA THR A 308 3.70 -18.60 -9.07
C THR A 308 4.28 -18.39 -10.46
N ASN A 309 3.67 -17.51 -11.27
CA ASN A 309 4.00 -17.23 -12.67
C ASN A 309 3.57 -18.33 -13.65
N SER A 310 2.71 -19.27 -13.23
CA SER A 310 2.19 -20.34 -14.07
C SER A 310 1.04 -19.84 -14.97
N PRO A 311 0.98 -20.21 -16.26
CA PRO A 311 -0.14 -19.82 -17.14
C PRO A 311 -1.49 -20.30 -16.62
N ILE A 312 -2.53 -19.49 -16.83
CA ILE A 312 -3.89 -19.82 -16.40
C ILE A 312 -4.58 -20.72 -17.42
N SER A 313 -5.11 -21.85 -16.96
CA SER A 313 -5.87 -22.80 -17.78
C SER A 313 -7.35 -22.92 -17.37
N VAL A 314 -7.77 -22.27 -16.28
CA VAL A 314 -9.17 -22.28 -15.84
C VAL A 314 -10.03 -21.34 -16.69
N PRO A 315 -11.34 -21.62 -16.84
CA PRO A 315 -12.24 -20.73 -17.57
C PRO A 315 -12.27 -19.32 -16.98
N VAL A 316 -12.17 -18.32 -17.86
CA VAL A 316 -12.34 -16.90 -17.53
C VAL A 316 -13.72 -16.47 -18.00
N GLN A 317 -14.50 -15.86 -17.11
CA GLN A 317 -15.88 -15.45 -17.37
C GLN A 317 -15.96 -14.18 -18.20
N SER A 318 -15.10 -13.19 -17.89
CA SER A 318 -15.02 -11.96 -18.68
C SER A 318 -13.68 -11.27 -18.55
N VAL A 319 -13.31 -10.53 -19.59
CA VAL A 319 -12.22 -9.56 -19.59
C VAL A 319 -12.80 -8.24 -20.06
N VAL A 320 -12.60 -7.17 -19.28
CA VAL A 320 -13.11 -5.84 -19.56
C VAL A 320 -11.94 -4.86 -19.53
N VAL A 321 -11.78 -4.09 -20.60
CA VAL A 321 -10.76 -3.05 -20.73
C VAL A 321 -11.44 -1.69 -20.78
N MET A 322 -11.00 -0.77 -19.93
CA MET A 322 -11.51 0.60 -19.86
C MET A 322 -10.36 1.59 -19.68
N HIS A 323 -10.62 2.86 -19.95
CA HIS A 323 -9.73 3.95 -19.56
C HIS A 323 -9.76 4.15 -18.04
N ALA A 324 -8.60 4.40 -17.43
CA ALA A 324 -8.53 4.86 -16.04
C ALA A 324 -9.20 6.24 -15.91
N PRO A 325 -9.74 6.62 -14.75
CA PRO A 325 -10.46 7.89 -14.57
C PRO A 325 -9.66 9.15 -14.90
N ASP A 326 -8.34 9.09 -14.77
CA ASP A 326 -7.38 10.16 -15.08
C ASP A 326 -6.69 9.99 -16.44
N SER A 327 -7.09 8.98 -17.22
CA SER A 327 -6.57 8.75 -18.58
C SER A 327 -7.18 9.75 -19.58
N PRO A 328 -6.44 10.19 -20.61
CA PRO A 328 -6.99 11.12 -21.59
C PRO A 328 -8.11 10.50 -22.46
N GLY A 329 -8.19 9.17 -22.54
CA GLY A 329 -9.32 8.47 -23.15
C GLY A 329 -9.21 8.39 -24.68
N LEU A 330 -7.98 8.21 -25.16
CA LEU A 330 -7.61 8.34 -26.56
C LEU A 330 -8.11 7.13 -27.37
N THR A 331 -7.83 5.93 -26.88
CA THR A 331 -7.97 4.68 -27.64
C THR A 331 -9.39 4.13 -27.61
N GLN A 332 -9.86 3.57 -28.72
CA GLN A 332 -11.08 2.75 -28.72
C GLN A 332 -10.72 1.27 -28.65
N PHE A 333 -11.46 0.53 -27.82
CA PHE A 333 -11.24 -0.89 -27.58
C PHE A 333 -12.22 -1.74 -28.40
N GLY A 334 -11.70 -2.73 -29.12
CA GLY A 334 -12.50 -3.83 -29.63
C GLY A 334 -12.86 -4.83 -28.52
N THR A 335 -13.61 -5.87 -28.90
CA THR A 335 -14.01 -6.94 -27.97
C THR A 335 -12.82 -7.86 -27.67
N PRO A 336 -12.50 -8.13 -26.40
CA PRO A 336 -11.55 -9.19 -26.03
C PRO A 336 -11.99 -10.56 -26.54
N VAL A 337 -11.11 -11.22 -27.28
CA VAL A 337 -11.28 -12.58 -27.78
C VAL A 337 -10.23 -13.47 -27.15
N GLN A 338 -10.66 -14.58 -26.58
CA GLN A 338 -9.74 -15.59 -26.08
C GLN A 338 -9.09 -16.32 -27.25
N VAL A 339 -7.76 -16.23 -27.38
CA VAL A 339 -7.00 -16.92 -28.44
C VAL A 339 -6.40 -18.24 -27.94
N GLU A 340 -6.07 -18.31 -26.66
CA GLU A 340 -5.58 -19.52 -25.97
C GLU A 340 -6.11 -19.54 -24.52
N PRO A 341 -6.07 -20.67 -23.79
CA PRO A 341 -6.37 -20.70 -22.36
C PRO A 341 -5.60 -19.62 -21.59
N GLY A 342 -6.32 -18.70 -20.93
CA GLY A 342 -5.73 -17.60 -20.18
C GLY A 342 -5.14 -16.46 -21.02
N VAL A 343 -5.28 -16.49 -22.36
CA VAL A 343 -4.72 -15.47 -23.25
C VAL A 343 -5.82 -14.80 -24.07
N PHE A 344 -5.86 -13.48 -24.00
CA PHE A 344 -6.86 -12.65 -24.68
C PHE A 344 -6.19 -11.64 -25.59
N GLU A 345 -6.81 -11.39 -26.73
CA GLU A 345 -6.43 -10.31 -27.64
C GLU A 345 -7.63 -9.42 -27.94
N LEU A 346 -7.39 -8.12 -28.04
CA LEU A 346 -8.36 -7.16 -28.54
C LEU A 346 -7.68 -6.15 -29.46
N PRO A 347 -8.34 -5.75 -30.57
CA PRO A 347 -7.85 -4.68 -31.40
C PRO A 347 -8.05 -3.34 -30.66
N LEU A 348 -7.10 -2.45 -30.86
CA LEU A 348 -7.07 -1.07 -30.40
C LEU A 348 -7.13 -0.17 -31.64
N THR A 349 -8.15 0.68 -31.69
CA THR A 349 -8.24 1.72 -32.71
C THR A 349 -7.67 3.00 -32.12
N ARG A 350 -6.63 3.51 -32.77
CA ARG A 350 -5.95 4.73 -32.35
C ARG A 350 -6.79 5.98 -32.69
N PRO A 351 -6.83 7.02 -31.84
CA PRO A 351 -7.39 8.31 -32.21
C PRO A 351 -6.39 9.21 -32.96
N VAL A 352 -6.88 10.38 -33.35
CA VAL A 352 -6.14 11.40 -34.12
C VAL A 352 -5.21 12.30 -33.29
N SER A 353 -5.20 12.17 -31.96
CA SER A 353 -4.34 12.97 -31.05
C SER A 353 -3.31 12.09 -30.34
N SER A 354 -2.23 12.71 -29.87
CA SER A 354 -1.17 12.06 -29.09
C SER A 354 -1.48 12.05 -27.58
N GLY A 355 -0.75 11.22 -26.84
CA GLY A 355 -0.78 11.12 -25.38
C GLY A 355 -0.55 9.70 -24.90
N VAL A 356 -0.74 9.44 -23.60
CA VAL A 356 -0.58 8.09 -23.02
C VAL A 356 -1.86 7.71 -22.30
N ASP A 357 -2.54 6.67 -22.79
CA ASP A 357 -3.66 6.10 -22.06
C ASP A 357 -3.18 5.22 -20.91
N ARG A 358 -3.84 5.34 -19.76
CA ARG A 358 -3.75 4.40 -18.65
C ARG A 358 -4.98 3.51 -18.68
N LEU A 359 -4.78 2.21 -18.71
CA LEU A 359 -5.84 1.23 -18.92
C LEU A 359 -6.16 0.47 -17.63
N VAL A 360 -7.44 0.26 -17.37
CA VAL A 360 -7.94 -0.66 -16.34
C VAL A 360 -8.35 -1.95 -17.04
N VAL A 361 -7.61 -3.02 -16.76
CA VAL A 361 -7.91 -4.37 -17.28
C VAL A 361 -8.50 -5.19 -16.14
N SER A 362 -9.80 -5.39 -16.18
CA SER A 362 -10.55 -6.19 -15.20
C SER A 362 -10.78 -7.61 -15.73
N VAL A 363 -10.50 -8.61 -14.91
CA VAL A 363 -10.60 -10.03 -15.27
C VAL A 363 -11.44 -10.76 -14.23
N ASP A 364 -12.56 -11.32 -14.66
CA ASP A 364 -13.38 -12.20 -13.84
C ASP A 364 -13.13 -13.66 -14.21
N ALA A 365 -12.57 -14.43 -13.28
CA ALA A 365 -12.33 -15.87 -13.43
C ALA A 365 -13.18 -16.71 -12.45
N GLY A 366 -14.33 -16.21 -12.02
CA GLY A 366 -15.23 -16.91 -11.08
C GLY A 366 -14.72 -16.94 -9.65
N GLY A 367 -13.85 -15.99 -9.29
CA GLY A 367 -13.43 -15.75 -7.91
C GLY A 367 -14.48 -14.99 -7.10
N GLU A 368 -14.12 -14.53 -5.90
CA GLU A 368 -15.02 -13.70 -5.08
C GLU A 368 -15.34 -12.34 -5.70
N ARG A 369 -14.47 -11.88 -6.61
CA ARG A 369 -14.60 -10.66 -7.42
C ARG A 369 -13.59 -10.67 -8.58
N PRO A 370 -13.79 -9.81 -9.60
CA PRO A 370 -12.79 -9.58 -10.63
C PRO A 370 -11.49 -9.00 -10.06
N ILE A 371 -10.36 -9.33 -10.69
CA ILE A 371 -9.07 -8.69 -10.42
C ILE A 371 -8.85 -7.54 -11.40
N VAL A 372 -8.16 -6.48 -10.97
CA VAL A 372 -7.62 -5.47 -11.89
C VAL A 372 -6.12 -5.73 -12.05
N LEU A 373 -5.64 -5.85 -13.29
CA LEU A 373 -4.22 -6.07 -13.55
C LEU A 373 -3.39 -4.84 -13.14
N MET A 374 -2.21 -5.09 -12.57
CA MET A 374 -1.34 -4.07 -11.99
C MET A 374 0.13 -4.29 -12.37
N PRO A 375 0.92 -3.24 -12.63
CA PRO A 375 0.50 -1.85 -12.74
C PRO A 375 -0.53 -1.66 -13.85
N LEU A 376 -1.33 -0.59 -13.78
CA LEU A 376 -2.26 -0.26 -14.85
C LEU A 376 -1.47 -0.14 -16.17
N PRO A 377 -1.81 -0.93 -17.22
CA PRO A 377 -1.10 -0.86 -18.48
C PRO A 377 -1.11 0.57 -19.04
N ARG A 378 0.03 1.00 -19.58
CA ARG A 378 0.16 2.29 -20.25
C ARG A 378 0.24 2.00 -21.74
N PHE A 379 -0.70 2.55 -22.50
CA PHE A 379 -0.70 2.46 -23.96
C PHE A 379 -0.29 3.83 -24.54
N PRO A 380 0.97 3.96 -25.00
CA PRO A 380 1.42 5.15 -25.69
C PRO A 380 0.67 5.34 -27.01
N VAL A 381 0.12 6.54 -27.22
CA VAL A 381 -0.54 6.96 -28.46
C VAL A 381 0.29 8.11 -29.04
N HIS A 382 1.15 7.85 -30.01
CA HIS A 382 2.06 8.88 -30.54
C HIS A 382 1.69 9.36 -31.92
N THR A 383 1.45 10.66 -32.08
CA THR A 383 1.53 11.26 -33.41
C THR A 383 3.01 11.35 -33.75
N VAL A 384 3.42 10.69 -34.82
CA VAL A 384 4.83 10.75 -35.23
C VAL A 384 5.19 12.18 -35.55
N GLY A 385 6.32 12.62 -35.02
CA GLY A 385 6.78 14.00 -35.09
C GLY A 385 6.21 14.94 -34.02
N ASP A 386 5.24 14.50 -33.21
CA ASP A 386 4.85 15.22 -31.98
C ASP A 386 5.67 14.63 -30.83
N VAL A 387 6.84 15.22 -30.62
CA VAL A 387 7.87 14.69 -29.73
C VAL A 387 7.79 15.30 -28.34
N ASN A 388 7.10 16.43 -28.20
CA ASN A 388 6.81 17.04 -26.90
C ASN A 388 5.41 16.68 -26.35
N CYS A 389 4.58 15.97 -27.13
CA CYS A 389 3.22 15.51 -26.82
C CYS A 389 2.25 16.65 -26.46
N ASP A 390 2.40 17.80 -27.10
CA ASP A 390 1.45 18.92 -26.99
C ASP A 390 0.26 18.79 -27.96
N ALA A 391 0.20 17.67 -28.70
CA ALA A 391 -0.79 17.34 -29.72
C ALA A 391 -0.64 18.10 -31.05
N LEU A 392 0.46 18.82 -31.25
CA LEU A 392 0.80 19.49 -32.49
C LEU A 392 2.17 18.99 -33.00
N VAL A 393 2.41 19.10 -34.31
CA VAL A 393 3.74 18.87 -34.89
C VAL A 393 4.24 20.22 -35.38
N THR A 394 5.10 20.86 -34.59
CA THR A 394 5.58 22.23 -34.80
C THR A 394 7.06 22.36 -34.48
N LEU A 395 7.61 23.57 -34.67
CA LEU A 395 9.01 23.83 -34.34
C LEU A 395 9.33 23.60 -32.84
N ASP A 396 8.31 23.59 -31.98
CA ASP A 396 8.46 23.31 -30.54
C ASP A 396 8.78 21.82 -30.26
N ASP A 397 8.69 20.94 -31.26
CA ASP A 397 9.09 19.53 -31.17
C ASP A 397 10.59 19.31 -31.40
N ILE A 398 11.31 20.29 -31.95
CA ILE A 398 12.71 20.13 -32.36
C ILE A 398 13.61 19.80 -31.17
N ASP A 399 13.45 20.51 -30.04
CA ASP A 399 14.27 20.28 -28.84
C ASP A 399 14.01 18.89 -28.25
N ALA A 400 12.76 18.43 -28.27
CA ALA A 400 12.38 17.10 -27.83
C ALA A 400 12.94 16.02 -28.76
N PHE A 401 12.85 16.21 -30.08
CA PHE A 401 13.42 15.32 -31.09
C PHE A 401 14.94 15.19 -30.95
N VAL A 402 15.66 16.31 -30.78
CA VAL A 402 17.10 16.30 -30.54
C VAL A 402 17.44 15.59 -29.23
N THR A 403 16.63 15.77 -28.18
CA THR A 403 16.81 15.07 -26.90
C THR A 403 16.63 13.56 -27.07
N ALA A 404 15.61 13.12 -27.81
CA ALA A 404 15.36 11.71 -28.10
C ALA A 404 16.54 11.05 -28.84
N LEU A 405 17.15 11.78 -29.79
CA LEU A 405 18.31 11.32 -30.56
C LEU A 405 19.60 11.26 -29.75
N THR A 406 19.88 12.29 -28.95
CA THR A 406 21.21 12.52 -28.37
C THR A 406 21.32 12.14 -26.90
N ALA A 407 20.20 12.14 -26.18
CA ALA A 407 20.12 11.84 -24.75
C ALA A 407 18.84 11.04 -24.40
N PRO A 408 18.61 9.86 -25.01
CA PRO A 408 17.38 9.08 -24.80
C PRO A 408 17.15 8.68 -23.34
N GLY A 409 18.22 8.54 -22.54
CA GLY A 409 18.11 8.26 -21.10
C GLY A 409 17.52 9.40 -20.27
N ASP A 410 17.62 10.64 -20.75
CA ASP A 410 17.10 11.83 -20.06
C ASP A 410 15.71 12.22 -20.55
N PHE A 411 15.29 11.71 -21.72
CA PHE A 411 14.04 12.09 -22.38
C PHE A 411 12.82 11.96 -21.48
N ALA A 412 12.64 10.81 -20.82
CA ALA A 412 11.50 10.56 -19.92
C ALA A 412 11.50 11.46 -18.67
N THR A 413 12.63 12.10 -18.34
CA THR A 413 12.72 13.06 -17.23
C THR A 413 12.24 14.45 -17.67
N VAL A 414 12.55 14.84 -18.91
CA VAL A 414 12.20 16.14 -19.48
C VAL A 414 10.78 16.15 -20.05
N PHE A 415 10.39 15.05 -20.71
CA PHE A 415 9.10 14.84 -21.37
C PHE A 415 8.39 13.60 -20.79
N PRO A 416 7.95 13.63 -19.52
CA PRO A 416 7.41 12.44 -18.82
C PRO A 416 6.07 11.94 -19.37
N ALA A 417 5.41 12.75 -20.20
CA ALA A 417 4.18 12.40 -20.91
C ALA A 417 4.43 11.79 -22.29
N CYS A 418 5.69 11.75 -22.75
CA CYS A 418 6.08 11.25 -24.06
C CYS A 418 6.91 9.99 -24.00
N ASP A 419 6.84 9.23 -25.09
CA ASP A 419 7.78 8.15 -25.39
C ASP A 419 8.74 8.69 -26.47
N PRO A 420 10.06 8.50 -26.33
CA PRO A 420 11.01 8.92 -27.35
C PRO A 420 10.72 8.30 -28.73
N LEU A 421 10.01 7.18 -28.82
CA LEU A 421 9.61 6.58 -30.10
C LEU A 421 8.63 7.45 -30.93
N SER A 422 8.09 8.55 -30.41
CA SER A 422 7.41 9.53 -31.28
C SER A 422 8.36 10.25 -32.24
N ALA A 423 9.67 10.19 -31.98
CA ALA A 423 10.74 10.66 -32.86
C ALA A 423 11.14 9.66 -33.95
N ASP A 424 10.70 8.39 -33.89
CA ASP A 424 10.86 7.41 -34.98
C ASP A 424 9.95 7.83 -36.14
N CYS A 425 10.48 8.70 -36.98
CA CYS A 425 9.77 9.37 -38.04
C CYS A 425 9.79 8.57 -39.34
N ASN A 426 10.74 7.67 -39.53
CA ASN A 426 10.77 6.78 -40.69
C ASN A 426 10.02 5.44 -40.45
N GLY A 427 9.70 5.12 -39.19
CA GLY A 427 8.88 3.98 -38.79
C GLY A 427 9.62 2.65 -38.72
N ASP A 428 10.94 2.66 -38.55
CA ASP A 428 11.75 1.44 -38.54
C ASP A 428 11.95 0.81 -37.13
N GLY A 429 11.39 1.45 -36.10
CA GLY A 429 11.46 1.04 -34.70
C GLY A 429 12.68 1.57 -33.96
N ARG A 430 13.44 2.50 -34.54
CA ARG A 430 14.62 3.14 -33.93
C ARG A 430 14.46 4.66 -33.99
N VAL A 431 15.13 5.33 -33.06
CA VAL A 431 15.26 6.78 -33.06
C VAL A 431 16.72 7.08 -33.37
N ASP A 432 17.04 7.41 -34.61
CA ASP A 432 18.38 7.71 -35.08
C ASP A 432 18.41 8.76 -36.20
N PHE A 433 19.59 9.00 -36.79
CA PHE A 433 19.75 10.07 -37.77
C PHE A 433 18.90 9.88 -39.03
N ASP A 434 18.43 8.66 -39.32
CA ASP A 434 17.58 8.36 -40.46
C ASP A 434 16.15 8.89 -40.27
N ASP A 435 15.80 9.40 -39.08
CA ASP A 435 14.50 10.02 -38.79
C ASP A 435 14.43 11.50 -39.16
N ILE A 436 15.57 12.19 -39.32
CA ILE A 436 15.63 13.65 -39.44
C ILE A 436 14.83 14.15 -40.64
N ASP A 437 15.04 13.56 -41.83
CA ASP A 437 14.37 14.00 -43.05
C ASP A 437 12.85 13.78 -42.97
N ALA A 438 12.44 12.67 -42.37
CA ALA A 438 11.04 12.33 -42.17
C ALA A 438 10.38 13.21 -41.10
N PHE A 439 11.11 13.64 -40.08
CA PHE A 439 10.65 14.60 -39.08
C PHE A 439 10.47 15.99 -39.69
N VAL A 440 11.47 16.46 -40.44
CA VAL A 440 11.42 17.77 -41.13
C VAL A 440 10.25 17.83 -42.12
N ALA A 441 9.98 16.76 -42.87
CA ALA A 441 8.84 16.68 -43.77
C ALA A 441 7.50 16.91 -43.04
N ARG A 442 7.36 16.40 -41.82
CA ARG A 442 6.15 16.58 -40.99
C ARG A 442 6.02 18.00 -40.46
N LEU A 443 7.13 18.64 -40.05
CA LEU A 443 7.12 20.04 -39.60
C LEU A 443 6.64 21.02 -40.68
N ILE A 444 6.91 20.71 -41.95
CA ILE A 444 6.54 21.56 -43.08
C ILE A 444 5.21 21.15 -43.74
N GLY A 445 4.56 20.09 -43.24
CA GLY A 445 3.28 19.58 -43.76
C GLY A 445 3.37 18.97 -45.17
N ALA A 446 4.50 18.33 -45.50
CA ALA A 446 4.77 17.73 -46.81
C ALA A 446 4.34 16.25 -46.93
#